data_AF-A0AB36RPC2-F1
#
_entry.id   AF-A0AB36RPC2-F1
#
_cell.length_a   1.000
_cell.length_b   1.000
_cell.length_c   1.000
_cell.angle_alpha   90.00
_cell.angle_beta   90.00
_cell.angle_gamma   90.00
#
_symmetry.space_group_name_H-M   'P 1'
#
loop_
_entity.id
_entity.type
_entity.pdbx_description
1 polymer ?
#
loop_
_entity_poly.entity_id
_entity_poly.type
_entity_poly.pdbx_seq_one_letter_code
_entity_poly.pdbx_strand_id
1 'polypeptide(L)'
;MRLVTLRVPGHDLTVAARLESDTTAVTYPGFPDVGALLQSDSWQEGERVSFSHDQLAPVIPSPSKIICVGLNYAKHIEEMGHERPDVPTLFIKFPEALIGPYDDAEIPDFNADTLDFEGELAVVVGKYTRHVRETDAHAHIAGYAVINDYTQRHIQKRTKQWHQGKSLEKTAGFGPWLDTEWQPGPTLTTTVNGEVMQQAPTDDLVFSPAKLIEFISHLYPLNPGDVIATGTPAGVGHARDPKRYLADGDTVRVEIDGLGAIENTTRILRRQHAMLTSAFPPSEYLYEPESDESDIAMMLCHGWSAAEITAHYEDEDNVDALSLLDDIRAEYARCIPSPSEDATKLEAFRDALADRGLSFSFDEGWTKAEAADEGADRATREGRRGYAYCTTQDVDGLIHTGKLYFGFASLDAPNTDADDAVGQEVVDALRDVGFAPEWEGTRAARITCSGLVFELALSD
;
A
#
# COMPACT_ATOMS: atom_id res chain seq x y z
N MET A 1 -19.19 -9.49 -26.94
CA MET A 1 -18.02 -8.67 -27.33
C MET A 1 -17.29 -8.28 -26.05
N ARG A 2 -15.97 -8.24 -26.06
CA ARG A 2 -15.15 -7.83 -24.89
C ARG A 2 -14.46 -6.50 -25.17
N LEU A 3 -14.60 -5.56 -24.23
CA LEU A 3 -14.03 -4.22 -24.29
C LEU A 3 -13.03 -4.02 -23.15
N VAL A 4 -11.88 -3.42 -23.44
CA VAL A 4 -10.81 -3.11 -22.50
C VAL A 4 -10.46 -1.62 -22.56
N THR A 5 -9.92 -1.09 -21.47
CA THR A 5 -9.21 0.19 -21.47
C THR A 5 -7.72 -0.10 -21.31
N LEU A 6 -6.92 0.33 -22.28
CA LEU A 6 -5.48 0.07 -22.33
C LEU A 6 -4.69 1.34 -22.02
N ARG A 7 -3.68 1.22 -21.16
CA ARG A 7 -2.64 2.24 -20.97
C ARG A 7 -1.76 2.33 -22.20
N VAL A 8 -1.50 3.54 -22.67
CA VAL A 8 -0.60 3.79 -23.80
C VAL A 8 0.84 3.87 -23.28
N PRO A 9 1.76 2.99 -23.72
CA PRO A 9 3.14 3.00 -23.24
C PRO A 9 3.82 4.37 -23.42
N GLY A 10 4.52 4.83 -22.37
CA GLY A 10 5.27 6.09 -22.39
C GLY A 10 4.42 7.36 -22.29
N HIS A 11 3.11 7.22 -22.07
CA HIS A 11 2.17 8.34 -21.93
C HIS A 11 1.23 8.10 -20.74
N ASP A 12 0.83 9.16 -20.05
CA ASP A 12 -0.22 9.12 -19.03
C ASP A 12 -1.61 9.21 -19.69
N LEU A 13 -1.86 8.29 -20.62
CA LEU A 13 -3.08 8.25 -21.42
C LEU A 13 -3.59 6.82 -21.54
N THR A 14 -4.90 6.68 -21.70
CA THR A 14 -5.56 5.42 -21.99
C THR A 14 -6.31 5.47 -23.31
N VAL A 15 -6.66 4.29 -23.85
CA VAL A 15 -7.51 4.15 -25.02
C VAL A 15 -8.47 2.97 -24.85
N ALA A 16 -9.72 3.13 -25.28
CA ALA A 16 -10.68 2.05 -25.37
C ALA A 16 -10.29 1.09 -26.52
N ALA A 17 -10.47 -0.21 -26.33
CA ALA A 17 -10.21 -1.19 -27.38
C ALA A 17 -11.15 -2.41 -27.29
N ARG A 18 -11.39 -3.06 -28.42
CA ARG A 18 -12.08 -4.35 -28.52
C ARG A 18 -11.07 -5.48 -28.47
N LEU A 19 -11.24 -6.39 -27.53
CA LEU A 19 -10.38 -7.56 -27.39
C LEU A 19 -10.57 -8.53 -28.56
N GLU A 20 -9.48 -9.06 -29.10
CA GLU A 20 -9.48 -10.13 -30.12
C GLU A 20 -8.87 -11.44 -29.60
N SER A 21 -7.91 -11.34 -28.68
CA SER A 21 -7.33 -12.44 -27.93
C SER A 21 -6.82 -11.92 -26.57
N ASP A 22 -6.31 -12.79 -25.71
CA ASP A 22 -5.83 -12.41 -24.37
C ASP A 22 -4.70 -11.37 -24.37
N THR A 23 -4.01 -11.16 -25.51
CA THR A 23 -2.88 -10.21 -25.62
C THR A 23 -2.99 -9.28 -26.84
N THR A 24 -4.13 -9.27 -27.54
CA THR A 24 -4.33 -8.42 -28.72
C THR A 24 -5.70 -7.76 -28.72
N ALA A 25 -5.75 -6.48 -29.06
CA ALA A 25 -6.97 -5.70 -29.17
C ALA A 25 -6.95 -4.76 -30.38
N VAL A 26 -8.12 -4.29 -30.80
CA VAL A 26 -8.29 -3.24 -31.82
C VAL A 26 -8.77 -1.98 -31.14
N THR A 27 -8.01 -0.90 -31.26
CA THR A 27 -8.29 0.36 -30.56
C THR A 27 -9.53 1.08 -31.13
N TYR A 28 -10.12 1.95 -30.33
CA TYR A 28 -11.14 2.92 -30.74
C TYR A 28 -10.57 4.33 -30.55
N PRO A 29 -9.88 4.89 -31.56
CA PRO A 29 -9.27 6.20 -31.47
C PRO A 29 -10.31 7.28 -31.12
N GLY A 30 -9.90 8.24 -30.28
CA GLY A 30 -10.77 9.31 -29.80
C GLY A 30 -11.59 8.95 -28.56
N PHE A 31 -11.53 7.69 -28.09
CA PHE A 31 -12.14 7.26 -26.84
C PHE A 31 -11.04 6.90 -25.82
N PRO A 32 -10.85 7.70 -24.77
CA PRO A 32 -9.82 7.42 -23.77
C PRO A 32 -10.08 6.13 -22.97
N ASP A 33 -11.33 5.72 -22.85
CA ASP A 33 -11.72 4.52 -22.09
C ASP A 33 -13.08 3.99 -22.54
N VAL A 34 -13.44 2.79 -22.05
CA VAL A 34 -14.72 2.14 -22.36
C VAL A 34 -15.92 2.96 -21.89
N GLY A 35 -15.81 3.72 -20.79
CA GLY A 35 -16.89 4.59 -20.31
C GLY A 35 -17.19 5.72 -21.29
N ALA A 36 -16.16 6.36 -21.85
CA ALA A 36 -16.30 7.35 -22.91
C ALA A 36 -16.87 6.72 -24.20
N LEU A 37 -16.44 5.50 -24.54
CA LEU A 37 -16.98 4.76 -25.68
C LEU A 37 -18.49 4.49 -25.53
N LEU A 38 -18.95 4.09 -24.34
CA LEU A 38 -20.36 3.81 -24.05
C LEU A 38 -21.27 5.05 -24.11
N GLN A 39 -20.70 6.26 -24.11
CA GLN A 39 -21.46 7.50 -24.27
C GLN A 39 -21.65 7.90 -25.75
N SER A 40 -21.11 7.12 -26.69
CA SER A 40 -21.19 7.39 -28.12
C SER A 40 -21.94 6.28 -28.88
N ASP A 41 -22.79 6.70 -29.82
CA ASP A 41 -23.47 5.80 -30.76
C ASP A 41 -22.63 5.50 -32.02
N SER A 42 -21.45 6.12 -32.16
CA SER A 42 -20.58 5.99 -33.32
C SER A 42 -19.12 5.87 -32.91
N TRP A 43 -18.43 4.88 -33.47
CA TRP A 43 -17.02 4.62 -33.24
C TRP A 43 -16.37 4.11 -34.54
N GLN A 44 -15.05 4.24 -34.63
CA GLN A 44 -14.26 3.71 -35.72
C GLN A 44 -13.16 2.82 -35.15
N GLU A 45 -12.98 1.64 -35.72
CA GLU A 45 -11.85 0.78 -35.38
C GLU A 45 -10.54 1.42 -35.87
N GLY A 46 -9.56 1.44 -34.98
CA GLY A 46 -8.21 1.91 -35.24
C GLY A 46 -7.25 0.76 -35.46
N GLU A 47 -6.05 0.90 -34.91
CA GLU A 47 -4.98 -0.06 -35.08
C GLU A 47 -5.15 -1.27 -34.16
N ARG A 48 -4.69 -2.42 -34.67
CA ARG A 48 -4.48 -3.62 -33.86
C ARG A 48 -3.21 -3.45 -33.04
N VAL A 49 -3.33 -3.63 -31.72
CA VAL A 49 -2.23 -3.51 -30.76
C VAL A 49 -2.04 -4.83 -30.01
N SER A 50 -0.80 -5.12 -29.64
CA SER A 50 -0.46 -6.12 -28.64
C SER A 50 -0.29 -5.44 -27.28
N PHE A 51 -0.69 -6.11 -26.21
CA PHE A 51 -0.56 -5.57 -24.85
C PHE A 51 -0.21 -6.68 -23.85
N SER A 52 0.38 -6.29 -22.73
CA SER A 52 0.58 -7.13 -21.55
C SER A 52 -0.43 -6.77 -20.45
N HIS A 53 -0.64 -7.67 -19.49
CA HIS A 53 -1.66 -7.52 -18.44
C HIS A 53 -1.51 -6.22 -17.62
N ASP A 54 -0.29 -5.77 -17.35
CA ASP A 54 0.03 -4.51 -16.65
C ASP A 54 -0.41 -3.26 -17.43
N GLN A 55 -0.72 -3.39 -18.73
CA GLN A 55 -1.27 -2.30 -19.52
C GLN A 55 -2.79 -2.20 -19.42
N LEU A 56 -3.48 -3.13 -18.76
CA LEU A 56 -4.92 -3.00 -18.54
C LEU A 56 -5.17 -1.98 -17.42
N ALA A 57 -5.88 -0.91 -17.76
CA ALA A 57 -6.40 0.05 -16.78
C ALA A 57 -7.71 -0.49 -16.18
N PRO A 58 -8.30 0.15 -15.15
CA PRO A 58 -9.68 -0.17 -14.78
C PRO A 58 -10.55 -0.08 -16.02
N VAL A 59 -11.41 -1.08 -16.27
CA VAL A 59 -12.16 -1.15 -17.53
C VAL A 59 -12.95 0.13 -17.79
N ILE A 60 -13.50 0.76 -16.75
CA ILE A 60 -14.03 2.12 -16.78
C ILE A 60 -13.37 2.87 -15.62
N PRO A 61 -12.37 3.74 -15.88
CA PRO A 61 -11.56 4.38 -14.84
C PRO A 61 -12.28 5.55 -14.18
N SER A 62 -13.28 6.15 -14.83
CA SER A 62 -13.97 7.34 -14.31
C SER A 62 -15.49 7.25 -14.47
N PRO A 63 -16.15 6.23 -13.89
CA PRO A 63 -17.61 6.17 -13.85
C PRO A 63 -18.15 7.35 -13.04
N SER A 64 -19.33 7.87 -13.39
CA SER A 64 -19.91 8.98 -12.60
C SER A 64 -20.41 8.51 -11.23
N LYS A 65 -20.77 7.22 -11.13
CA LYS A 65 -21.21 6.56 -9.89
C LYS A 65 -20.75 5.10 -9.87
N ILE A 66 -20.30 4.65 -8.70
CA ILE A 66 -20.18 3.24 -8.34
C ILE A 66 -21.10 2.99 -7.16
N ILE A 67 -22.21 2.28 -7.42
CA ILE A 67 -23.20 1.95 -6.41
C ILE A 67 -22.97 0.51 -5.96
N CYS A 68 -22.56 0.33 -4.71
CA CYS A 68 -22.29 -0.99 -4.14
C CYS A 68 -23.51 -1.50 -3.38
N VAL A 69 -23.70 -2.82 -3.40
CA VAL A 69 -24.83 -3.49 -2.77
C VAL A 69 -24.36 -4.37 -1.63
N GLY A 70 -24.81 -4.07 -0.41
CA GLY A 70 -24.56 -4.94 0.74
C GLY A 70 -25.54 -6.10 0.82
N LEU A 71 -25.10 -7.22 1.42
CA LEU A 71 -25.98 -8.33 1.82
C LEU A 71 -26.85 -8.88 0.67
N ASN A 72 -26.23 -9.17 -0.49
CA ASN A 72 -26.97 -9.61 -1.67
C ASN A 72 -26.82 -11.10 -2.02
N TYR A 73 -26.07 -11.88 -1.25
CA TYR A 73 -26.01 -13.35 -1.37
C TYR A 73 -26.68 -14.00 -0.17
N ALA A 74 -27.60 -14.93 -0.42
CA ALA A 74 -28.40 -15.56 0.64
C ALA A 74 -27.54 -16.22 1.72
N LYS A 75 -26.51 -16.99 1.33
CA LYS A 75 -25.59 -17.62 2.28
C LYS A 75 -24.71 -16.63 3.04
N HIS A 76 -24.33 -15.52 2.41
CA HIS A 76 -23.54 -14.48 3.08
C HIS A 76 -24.36 -13.76 4.15
N ILE A 77 -25.64 -13.51 3.88
CA ILE A 77 -26.59 -12.96 4.86
C ILE A 77 -26.67 -13.88 6.09
N GLU A 78 -26.80 -15.19 5.87
CA GLU A 78 -26.85 -16.19 6.94
C GLU A 78 -25.54 -16.23 7.75
N GLU A 79 -24.38 -16.21 7.09
CA GLU A 79 -23.04 -16.18 7.73
C GLU A 79 -22.86 -14.96 8.64
N MET A 80 -23.32 -13.80 8.18
CA MET A 80 -23.23 -12.55 8.95
C MET A 80 -24.31 -12.42 10.04
N GLY A 81 -25.22 -13.40 10.17
CA GLY A 81 -26.28 -13.41 11.17
C GLY A 81 -27.37 -12.37 10.92
N HIS A 82 -27.59 -11.99 9.66
CA HIS A 82 -28.61 -11.01 9.27
C HIS A 82 -29.88 -11.69 8.75
N GLU A 83 -31.03 -11.00 8.88
CA GLU A 83 -32.25 -11.42 8.18
C GLU A 83 -32.15 -11.03 6.69
N ARG A 84 -32.78 -11.82 5.81
CA ARG A 84 -32.83 -11.51 4.38
C ARG A 84 -33.47 -10.14 4.17
N PRO A 85 -32.79 -9.18 3.53
CA PRO A 85 -33.34 -7.84 3.36
C PRO A 85 -34.50 -7.85 2.37
N ASP A 86 -35.53 -7.07 2.66
CA ASP A 86 -36.64 -6.78 1.72
C ASP A 86 -36.31 -5.63 0.75
N VAL A 87 -35.29 -4.84 1.09
CA VAL A 87 -34.86 -3.64 0.36
C VAL A 87 -33.34 -3.68 0.14
N PRO A 88 -32.83 -3.38 -1.08
CA PRO A 88 -31.40 -3.33 -1.34
C PRO A 88 -30.67 -2.34 -0.42
N THR A 89 -29.59 -2.79 0.21
CA THR A 89 -28.69 -1.90 0.96
C THR A 89 -27.70 -1.28 -0.01
N LEU A 90 -27.74 0.04 -0.17
CA LEU A 90 -26.87 0.76 -1.09
C LEU A 90 -25.83 1.61 -0.35
N PHE A 91 -24.60 1.60 -0.85
CA PHE A 91 -23.55 2.55 -0.47
C PHE A 91 -22.72 2.94 -1.69
N ILE A 92 -21.80 3.88 -1.51
CA ILE A 92 -21.02 4.47 -2.61
C ILE A 92 -19.54 4.15 -2.41
N LYS A 93 -18.90 3.76 -3.51
CA LYS A 93 -17.45 3.80 -3.70
C LYS A 93 -17.14 4.93 -4.68
N PHE A 94 -16.13 5.75 -4.38
CA PHE A 94 -15.70 6.78 -5.32
C PHE A 94 -14.76 6.19 -6.40
N PRO A 95 -14.76 6.74 -7.62
CA PRO A 95 -13.91 6.28 -8.73
C PRO A 95 -12.42 6.21 -8.39
N GLU A 96 -11.94 7.09 -7.52
CA GLU A 96 -10.55 7.15 -7.05
C GLU A 96 -10.11 5.86 -6.34
N ALA A 97 -11.05 5.04 -5.89
CA ALA A 97 -10.73 3.72 -5.33
C ALA A 97 -10.33 2.69 -6.40
N LEU A 98 -10.63 2.90 -7.68
CA LEU A 98 -10.41 1.91 -8.74
C LEU A 98 -8.93 1.78 -9.12
N ILE A 99 -8.51 0.53 -9.36
CA ILE A 99 -7.22 0.19 -9.98
C ILE A 99 -7.42 -0.80 -11.12
N GLY A 100 -6.39 -0.93 -11.95
CA GLY A 100 -6.36 -1.93 -13.02
C GLY A 100 -6.54 -3.35 -12.49
N PRO A 101 -6.99 -4.27 -13.35
CA PRO A 101 -7.24 -5.66 -12.96
C PRO A 101 -6.01 -6.40 -12.43
N TYR A 102 -4.80 -5.89 -12.69
CA TYR A 102 -3.53 -6.50 -12.29
C TYR A 102 -2.59 -5.53 -11.56
N ASP A 103 -3.10 -4.39 -11.12
CA ASP A 103 -2.33 -3.42 -10.35
C ASP A 103 -2.14 -3.88 -8.90
N ASP A 104 -1.09 -3.39 -8.27
CA ASP A 104 -0.96 -3.46 -6.81
C ASP A 104 -1.96 -2.50 -6.15
N ALA A 105 -2.56 -2.94 -5.04
CA ALA A 105 -3.36 -2.11 -4.15
C ALA A 105 -2.42 -1.49 -3.11
N GLU A 106 -2.29 -0.17 -3.09
CA GLU A 106 -1.39 0.56 -2.19
C GLU A 106 -2.16 1.07 -0.97
N ILE A 107 -1.71 0.70 0.24
CA ILE A 107 -2.41 1.01 1.48
C ILE A 107 -1.45 1.71 2.44
N PRO A 108 -1.71 2.96 2.83
CA PRO A 108 -1.00 3.59 3.93
C PRO A 108 -1.13 2.76 5.22
N ASP A 109 -0.03 2.57 5.94
CA ASP A 109 0.02 1.74 7.15
C ASP A 109 -1.09 2.01 8.18
N PHE A 110 -1.44 3.27 8.40
CA PHE A 110 -2.48 3.69 9.33
C PHE A 110 -3.89 3.25 8.91
N ASN A 111 -4.06 2.76 7.69
CA ASN A 111 -5.27 2.17 7.13
C ASN A 111 -5.18 0.65 6.95
N ALA A 112 -4.10 0.00 7.38
CA ALA A 112 -3.82 -1.42 7.07
C ALA A 112 -4.23 -2.44 8.14
N ASP A 113 -4.84 -2.01 9.25
CA ASP A 113 -5.12 -2.86 10.43
C ASP A 113 -5.99 -4.11 10.12
N THR A 114 -7.05 -3.95 9.32
CA THR A 114 -8.00 -5.05 9.03
C THR A 114 -8.49 -4.99 7.59
N LEU A 115 -7.56 -5.23 6.66
CA LEU A 115 -7.81 -5.30 5.22
C LEU A 115 -8.54 -6.60 4.85
N ASP A 116 -9.54 -6.51 3.98
CA ASP A 116 -10.38 -7.63 3.60
C ASP A 116 -10.74 -7.58 2.11
N PHE A 117 -11.04 -8.74 1.55
CA PHE A 117 -11.44 -8.93 0.15
C PHE A 117 -12.94 -9.15 0.05
N GLU A 118 -13.53 -8.67 -1.03
CA GLU A 118 -14.93 -8.91 -1.37
C GLU A 118 -15.05 -9.03 -2.89
N GLY A 119 -14.92 -10.25 -3.42
CA GLY A 119 -15.09 -10.48 -4.86
C GLY A 119 -16.56 -10.32 -5.27
N GLU A 120 -16.82 -9.53 -6.31
CA GLU A 120 -18.18 -9.23 -6.78
C GLU A 120 -18.31 -9.24 -8.30
N LEU A 121 -19.54 -9.49 -8.77
CA LEU A 121 -19.95 -9.22 -10.14
C LEU A 121 -20.28 -7.72 -10.27
N ALA A 122 -19.67 -7.05 -11.25
CA ALA A 122 -19.99 -5.68 -11.60
C ALA A 122 -20.95 -5.63 -12.80
N VAL A 123 -21.99 -4.81 -12.70
CA VAL A 123 -22.92 -4.50 -13.80
C VAL A 123 -22.59 -3.11 -14.31
N VAL A 124 -22.34 -2.99 -15.61
CA VAL A 124 -22.09 -1.69 -16.25
C VAL A 124 -23.34 -1.23 -16.98
N VAL A 125 -23.76 0.00 -16.71
CA VAL A 125 -24.91 0.63 -17.36
C VAL A 125 -24.51 1.10 -18.76
N GLY A 126 -25.31 0.77 -19.78
CA GLY A 126 -25.02 1.08 -21.19
C GLY A 126 -25.80 2.25 -21.77
N LYS A 127 -26.84 2.72 -21.08
CA LYS A 127 -27.65 3.87 -21.53
C LYS A 127 -28.19 4.67 -20.35
N TYR A 128 -28.61 5.90 -20.61
CA TYR A 128 -29.28 6.70 -19.58
C TYR A 128 -30.52 5.95 -19.04
N THR A 129 -30.55 5.76 -17.72
CA THR A 129 -31.47 4.85 -17.05
C THR A 129 -32.17 5.61 -15.92
N ARG A 130 -33.47 5.83 -16.05
CA ARG A 130 -34.28 6.55 -15.07
C ARG A 130 -35.70 5.97 -15.03
N HIS A 131 -36.16 5.64 -13.83
CA HIS A 131 -37.50 5.06 -13.58
C HIS A 131 -37.78 3.82 -14.45
N VAL A 132 -36.77 2.96 -14.60
CA VAL A 132 -36.85 1.78 -15.47
C VAL A 132 -37.51 0.65 -14.70
N ARG A 133 -38.46 -0.07 -15.32
CA ARG A 133 -39.07 -1.27 -14.73
C ARG A 133 -38.11 -2.45 -14.83
N GLU A 134 -38.20 -3.39 -13.89
CA GLU A 134 -37.37 -4.60 -13.89
C GLU A 134 -37.42 -5.36 -15.22
N THR A 135 -38.59 -5.48 -15.85
CA THR A 135 -38.76 -6.17 -17.15
C THR A 135 -38.00 -5.53 -18.31
N ASP A 136 -37.71 -4.23 -18.21
CA ASP A 136 -37.03 -3.44 -19.25
C ASP A 136 -35.53 -3.28 -18.93
N ALA A 137 -35.11 -3.61 -17.70
CA ALA A 137 -33.78 -3.30 -17.15
C ALA A 137 -32.62 -3.98 -17.89
N HIS A 138 -32.80 -5.20 -18.40
CA HIS A 138 -31.74 -5.89 -19.15
C HIS A 138 -31.26 -5.09 -20.37
N ALA A 139 -32.16 -4.36 -21.04
CA ALA A 139 -31.80 -3.52 -22.17
C ALA A 139 -30.96 -2.29 -21.79
N HIS A 140 -30.77 -2.01 -20.48
CA HIS A 140 -29.97 -0.92 -19.95
C HIS A 140 -28.56 -1.37 -19.51
N ILE A 141 -28.27 -2.67 -19.52
CA ILE A 141 -26.97 -3.23 -19.16
C ILE A 141 -26.08 -3.24 -20.41
N ALA A 142 -24.91 -2.61 -20.35
CA ALA A 142 -23.88 -2.72 -21.39
C ALA A 142 -23.24 -4.10 -21.36
N GLY A 143 -23.00 -4.62 -20.16
CA GLY A 143 -22.34 -5.89 -19.92
C GLY A 143 -21.94 -6.04 -18.47
N TYR A 144 -21.05 -7.00 -18.24
CA TYR A 144 -20.57 -7.38 -16.92
C TYR A 144 -19.04 -7.35 -16.85
N ALA A 145 -18.51 -7.20 -15.64
CA ALA A 145 -17.09 -7.28 -15.33
C ALA A 145 -16.89 -7.81 -13.89
N VAL A 146 -15.64 -8.00 -13.48
CA VAL A 146 -15.28 -8.42 -12.12
C VAL A 146 -14.77 -7.21 -11.33
N ILE A 147 -15.17 -7.08 -10.07
CA ILE A 147 -14.64 -6.06 -9.17
C ILE A 147 -14.34 -6.66 -7.79
N ASN A 148 -13.29 -6.17 -7.12
CA ASN A 148 -13.05 -6.43 -5.71
C ASN A 148 -13.49 -5.21 -4.88
N ASP A 149 -14.53 -5.34 -4.06
CA ASP A 149 -14.94 -4.31 -3.10
C ASP A 149 -13.99 -4.32 -1.87
N TYR A 150 -12.72 -4.05 -2.14
CA TYR A 150 -11.63 -4.05 -1.17
C TYR A 150 -11.98 -3.19 0.05
N THR A 151 -11.80 -3.74 1.25
CA THR A 151 -12.41 -3.20 2.47
C THR A 151 -11.43 -3.02 3.64
N GLN A 152 -11.49 -1.87 4.31
CA GLN A 152 -10.82 -1.63 5.60
C GLN A 152 -11.85 -1.79 6.74
N ARG A 153 -11.94 -2.99 7.35
CA ARG A 153 -13.02 -3.33 8.30
C ARG A 153 -13.05 -2.46 9.55
N HIS A 154 -11.89 -2.11 10.09
CA HIS A 154 -11.77 -1.25 11.26
C HIS A 154 -12.31 0.15 10.98
N ILE A 155 -12.10 0.70 9.77
CA ILE A 155 -12.65 1.99 9.34
C ILE A 155 -14.14 1.87 9.05
N GLN A 156 -14.54 0.82 8.32
CA GLN A 156 -15.95 0.52 7.98
C GLN A 156 -16.84 0.51 9.23
N LYS A 157 -16.32 0.00 10.36
CA LYS A 157 -17.06 -0.18 11.61
C LYS A 157 -16.96 0.99 12.60
N ARG A 158 -16.25 2.09 12.27
CA ARG A 158 -16.19 3.28 13.15
C ARG A 158 -17.54 3.97 13.30
N THR A 159 -18.40 3.85 12.28
CA THR A 159 -19.76 4.40 12.31
C THR A 159 -20.74 3.40 11.71
N LYS A 160 -22.03 3.79 11.64
CA LYS A 160 -23.05 3.01 10.93
C LYS A 160 -22.92 3.10 9.41
N GLN A 161 -22.12 4.04 8.89
CA GLN A 161 -21.97 4.29 7.45
C GLN A 161 -20.67 3.63 6.96
N TRP A 162 -20.81 2.66 6.05
CA TRP A 162 -19.67 1.84 5.58
C TRP A 162 -18.70 2.55 4.66
N HIS A 163 -19.13 3.64 4.00
CA HIS A 163 -18.41 4.35 2.94
C HIS A 163 -16.91 4.57 3.23
N GLN A 164 -16.55 5.06 4.42
CA GLN A 164 -15.16 5.36 4.80
C GLN A 164 -14.21 4.15 4.75
N GLY A 165 -14.72 2.92 4.94
CA GLY A 165 -13.92 1.69 4.84
C GLY A 165 -14.11 0.95 3.51
N LYS A 166 -14.77 1.58 2.54
CA LYS A 166 -15.17 1.01 1.24
C LYS A 166 -14.68 1.84 0.05
N SER A 167 -13.91 2.89 0.29
CA SER A 167 -13.55 3.87 -0.74
C SER A 167 -12.11 4.39 -0.61
N LEU A 168 -11.20 3.59 -0.03
CA LEU A 168 -9.78 3.93 -0.01
C LEU A 168 -9.26 4.05 -1.44
N GLU A 169 -8.52 5.13 -1.71
CA GLU A 169 -7.88 5.39 -3.00
C GLU A 169 -7.06 4.17 -3.47
N LYS A 170 -7.15 3.86 -4.76
CA LYS A 170 -6.35 2.84 -5.45
C LYS A 170 -6.34 1.46 -4.77
N THR A 171 -7.52 0.89 -4.47
CA THR A 171 -7.63 -0.44 -3.83
C THR A 171 -8.52 -1.46 -4.55
N ALA A 172 -9.47 -1.02 -5.38
CA ALA A 172 -10.50 -1.86 -5.96
C ALA A 172 -10.17 -2.23 -7.42
N GLY A 173 -9.57 -3.40 -7.63
CA GLY A 173 -9.35 -3.93 -8.97
C GLY A 173 -10.66 -4.10 -9.74
N PHE A 174 -10.68 -3.66 -11.00
CA PHE A 174 -11.89 -3.67 -11.83
C PHE A 174 -11.60 -4.02 -13.30
N GLY A 175 -12.11 -5.17 -13.75
CA GLY A 175 -11.86 -5.69 -15.10
C GLY A 175 -12.06 -7.21 -15.19
N PRO A 176 -11.21 -7.96 -15.93
CA PRO A 176 -10.15 -7.46 -16.82
C PRO A 176 -10.71 -6.76 -18.07
N TRP A 177 -11.98 -6.99 -18.39
CA TRP A 177 -12.72 -6.39 -19.50
C TRP A 177 -14.20 -6.31 -19.16
N LEU A 178 -14.94 -5.58 -20.01
CA LEU A 178 -16.39 -5.55 -20.03
C LEU A 178 -16.86 -6.54 -21.09
N ASP A 179 -17.59 -7.58 -20.70
CA ASP A 179 -18.19 -8.53 -21.63
C ASP A 179 -19.69 -8.22 -21.83
N THR A 180 -20.06 -7.92 -23.07
CA THR A 180 -21.42 -7.54 -23.46
C THR A 180 -22.35 -8.73 -23.71
N GLU A 181 -21.82 -9.94 -23.78
CA GLU A 181 -22.57 -11.16 -24.12
C GLU A 181 -22.65 -12.15 -22.94
N TRP A 182 -21.76 -12.01 -21.96
CA TRP A 182 -21.77 -12.81 -20.74
C TRP A 182 -23.09 -12.66 -19.96
N GLN A 183 -23.52 -13.73 -19.28
CA GLN A 183 -24.76 -13.79 -18.51
C GLN A 183 -24.52 -14.35 -17.10
N PRO A 184 -25.23 -13.83 -16.06
CA PRO A 184 -25.18 -14.37 -14.71
C PRO A 184 -25.57 -15.86 -14.60
N GLY A 185 -25.03 -16.53 -13.59
CA GLY A 185 -25.13 -17.98 -13.38
C GLY A 185 -23.78 -18.68 -13.15
N PRO A 186 -22.71 -18.35 -13.91
CA PRO A 186 -21.39 -18.93 -13.71
C PRO A 186 -20.80 -18.62 -12.32
N THR A 187 -19.80 -19.42 -11.90
CA THR A 187 -19.22 -19.36 -10.54
C THR A 187 -18.26 -18.18 -10.39
N LEU A 188 -18.41 -17.43 -9.29
CA LEU A 188 -17.43 -16.50 -8.75
C LEU A 188 -16.55 -17.23 -7.73
N THR A 189 -15.24 -17.13 -7.86
CA THR A 189 -14.24 -17.63 -6.91
C THR A 189 -13.28 -16.51 -6.51
N THR A 190 -13.09 -16.29 -5.21
CA THR A 190 -12.03 -15.42 -4.69
C THR A 190 -10.97 -16.27 -4.00
N THR A 191 -9.69 -16.05 -4.32
CA THR A 191 -8.56 -16.69 -3.64
C THR A 191 -7.61 -15.67 -3.05
N VAL A 192 -6.96 -16.02 -1.94
CA VAL A 192 -5.85 -15.26 -1.35
C VAL A 192 -4.62 -16.15 -1.34
N ASN A 193 -3.56 -15.77 -2.05
CA ASN A 193 -2.35 -16.58 -2.26
C ASN A 193 -2.66 -18.00 -2.75
N GLY A 194 -3.67 -18.14 -3.61
CA GLY A 194 -4.13 -19.41 -4.16
C GLY A 194 -5.06 -20.23 -3.24
N GLU A 195 -5.28 -19.82 -1.99
CA GLU A 195 -6.27 -20.45 -1.11
C GLU A 195 -7.68 -19.91 -1.42
N VAL A 196 -8.64 -20.80 -1.70
CA VAL A 196 -10.03 -20.43 -1.99
C VAL A 196 -10.70 -19.87 -0.74
N MET A 197 -11.11 -18.61 -0.83
CA MET A 197 -11.77 -17.89 0.25
C MET A 197 -13.27 -17.77 0.06
N GLN A 198 -13.72 -17.50 -1.16
CA GLN A 198 -15.13 -17.35 -1.51
C GLN A 198 -15.45 -18.20 -2.74
N GLN A 199 -16.65 -18.77 -2.80
CA GLN A 199 -17.12 -19.51 -3.96
C GLN A 199 -18.66 -19.55 -4.01
N ALA A 200 -19.27 -18.96 -5.04
CA ALA A 200 -20.72 -18.99 -5.24
C ALA A 200 -21.11 -18.75 -6.71
N PRO A 201 -22.24 -19.28 -7.20
CA PRO A 201 -22.76 -18.92 -8.50
C PRO A 201 -23.31 -17.49 -8.48
N THR A 202 -23.09 -16.73 -9.55
CA THR A 202 -23.46 -15.31 -9.66
C THR A 202 -24.96 -15.04 -9.75
N ASP A 203 -25.79 -16.08 -9.84
CA ASP A 203 -27.25 -16.00 -9.83
C ASP A 203 -27.89 -16.33 -8.46
N ASP A 204 -27.11 -16.61 -7.42
CA ASP A 204 -27.58 -16.74 -6.02
C ASP A 204 -27.84 -15.37 -5.34
N LEU A 205 -28.11 -14.35 -6.17
CA LEU A 205 -28.38 -12.98 -5.71
C LEU A 205 -29.80 -12.85 -5.17
N VAL A 206 -29.95 -12.19 -4.02
CA VAL A 206 -31.26 -11.84 -3.44
C VAL A 206 -31.98 -10.84 -4.32
N PHE A 207 -31.26 -9.84 -4.83
CA PHE A 207 -31.72 -8.85 -5.79
C PHE A 207 -30.91 -8.99 -7.08
N SER A 208 -31.60 -9.37 -8.15
CA SER A 208 -31.01 -9.51 -9.49
C SER A 208 -30.46 -8.17 -10.02
N PRO A 209 -29.55 -8.18 -11.01
CA PRO A 209 -29.12 -6.96 -11.71
C PRO A 209 -30.30 -6.11 -12.22
N ALA A 210 -31.34 -6.76 -12.76
CA ALA A 210 -32.55 -6.08 -13.23
C ALA A 210 -33.30 -5.39 -12.08
N LYS A 211 -33.40 -6.04 -10.92
CA LYS A 211 -34.03 -5.47 -9.73
C LYS A 211 -33.25 -4.30 -9.17
N LEU A 212 -31.93 -4.39 -9.16
CA LEU A 212 -31.04 -3.31 -8.70
C LEU A 212 -31.16 -2.08 -9.61
N ILE A 213 -31.17 -2.28 -10.94
CA ILE A 213 -31.41 -1.19 -11.91
C ILE A 213 -32.77 -0.53 -11.68
N GLU A 214 -33.84 -1.33 -11.52
CA GLU A 214 -35.17 -0.79 -11.23
C GLU A 214 -35.12 0.08 -9.97
N PHE A 215 -34.63 -0.49 -8.86
CA PHE A 215 -34.63 0.19 -7.56
C PHE A 215 -33.81 1.49 -7.59
N ILE A 216 -32.56 1.42 -8.05
CA ILE A 216 -31.64 2.57 -8.06
C ILE A 216 -32.15 3.65 -9.01
N SER A 217 -32.62 3.28 -10.21
CA SER A 217 -33.07 4.25 -11.21
C SER A 217 -34.33 5.02 -10.81
N HIS A 218 -35.09 4.54 -9.81
CA HIS A 218 -36.21 5.24 -9.19
C HIS A 218 -35.79 6.21 -8.08
N LEU A 219 -34.56 6.12 -7.57
CA LEU A 219 -33.97 7.08 -6.63
C LEU A 219 -33.28 8.22 -7.38
N TYR A 220 -32.42 7.87 -8.34
CA TYR A 220 -31.66 8.79 -9.18
C TYR A 220 -31.24 8.13 -10.50
N PRO A 221 -30.98 8.91 -11.57
CA PRO A 221 -30.59 8.32 -12.85
C PRO A 221 -29.18 7.71 -12.82
N LEU A 222 -29.01 6.66 -13.62
CA LEU A 222 -27.71 6.07 -13.94
C LEU A 222 -27.32 6.43 -15.38
N ASN A 223 -26.06 6.77 -15.59
CA ASN A 223 -25.49 7.16 -16.88
C ASN A 223 -24.78 5.97 -17.55
N PRO A 224 -24.59 5.97 -18.89
CA PRO A 224 -23.68 5.03 -19.52
C PRO A 224 -22.30 5.07 -18.86
N GLY A 225 -21.78 3.91 -18.51
CA GLY A 225 -20.52 3.73 -17.78
C GLY A 225 -20.65 3.70 -16.26
N ASP A 226 -21.79 4.05 -15.66
CA ASP A 226 -22.01 3.87 -14.22
C ASP A 226 -21.99 2.37 -13.86
N VAL A 227 -21.50 2.07 -12.65
CA VAL A 227 -21.23 0.70 -12.19
C VAL A 227 -22.13 0.37 -11.00
N ILE A 228 -22.69 -0.84 -11.00
CA ILE A 228 -23.33 -1.44 -9.82
C ILE A 228 -22.49 -2.65 -9.40
N ALA A 229 -21.85 -2.58 -8.24
CA ALA A 229 -21.16 -3.72 -7.62
C ALA A 229 -22.19 -4.53 -6.83
N THR A 230 -22.43 -5.77 -7.23
CA THR A 230 -23.69 -6.48 -6.89
C THR A 230 -23.69 -7.18 -5.53
N GLY A 231 -22.63 -7.03 -4.75
CA GLY A 231 -22.45 -7.67 -3.46
C GLY A 231 -21.54 -8.89 -3.55
N THR A 232 -21.03 -9.29 -2.39
CA THR A 232 -20.07 -10.40 -2.25
C THR A 232 -20.71 -11.64 -1.61
N PRO A 233 -20.28 -12.86 -1.98
CA PRO A 233 -20.72 -14.09 -1.33
C PRO A 233 -20.03 -14.34 0.01
N ALA A 234 -20.43 -15.43 0.68
CA ALA A 234 -19.89 -15.84 1.97
C ALA A 234 -18.38 -16.13 1.91
N GLY A 235 -17.71 -16.05 3.06
CA GLY A 235 -16.29 -16.41 3.21
C GLY A 235 -15.31 -15.23 3.23
N VAL A 236 -15.82 -14.00 3.41
CA VAL A 236 -14.98 -12.81 3.65
C VAL A 236 -14.09 -13.01 4.87
N GLY A 237 -12.89 -12.46 4.84
CA GLY A 237 -11.89 -12.62 5.88
C GLY A 237 -12.37 -12.25 7.29
N HIS A 238 -13.22 -11.22 7.39
CA HIS A 238 -13.79 -10.77 8.66
C HIS A 238 -14.78 -11.75 9.31
N ALA A 239 -15.45 -12.59 8.52
CA ALA A 239 -16.47 -13.52 8.98
C ALA A 239 -15.89 -14.89 9.37
N ARG A 240 -14.63 -15.16 8.99
CA ARG A 240 -13.93 -16.41 9.30
C ARG A 240 -13.55 -16.52 10.77
N ASP A 241 -13.44 -17.76 11.23
CA ASP A 241 -12.92 -18.12 12.56
C ASP A 241 -11.79 -19.16 12.42
N PRO A 242 -10.51 -18.77 12.63
CA PRO A 242 -10.04 -17.43 12.98
C PRO A 242 -10.22 -16.42 11.82
N LYS A 243 -10.30 -15.14 12.15
CA LYS A 243 -10.33 -14.05 11.16
C LYS A 243 -9.08 -14.08 10.27
N ARG A 244 -9.26 -13.82 8.98
CA ARG A 244 -8.17 -13.76 7.99
C ARG A 244 -8.19 -12.42 7.26
N TYR A 245 -7.40 -11.46 7.74
CA TYR A 245 -7.18 -10.19 7.04
C TYR A 245 -6.00 -10.27 6.09
N LEU A 246 -5.98 -9.41 5.08
CA LEU A 246 -4.87 -9.27 4.13
C LEU A 246 -3.67 -8.60 4.81
N ALA A 247 -2.49 -9.13 4.53
CA ALA A 247 -1.21 -8.58 4.95
C ALA A 247 -0.43 -8.04 3.75
N ASP A 248 0.66 -7.32 4.01
CA ASP A 248 1.59 -6.89 2.96
C ASP A 248 2.09 -8.09 2.14
N GLY A 249 2.04 -7.98 0.82
CA GLY A 249 2.39 -9.05 -0.12
C GLY A 249 1.29 -10.08 -0.41
N ASP A 250 0.16 -10.07 0.31
CA ASP A 250 -0.95 -10.98 -0.01
C ASP A 250 -1.57 -10.61 -1.37
N THR A 251 -1.74 -11.62 -2.24
CA THR A 251 -2.35 -11.48 -3.56
C THR A 251 -3.79 -11.98 -3.54
N VAL A 252 -4.74 -11.12 -3.93
CA VAL A 252 -6.16 -11.46 -4.05
C VAL A 252 -6.52 -11.65 -5.52
N ARG A 253 -6.99 -12.84 -5.88
CA ARG A 253 -7.54 -13.13 -7.21
C ARG A 253 -9.04 -13.31 -7.14
N VAL A 254 -9.80 -12.56 -7.93
CA VAL A 254 -11.25 -12.75 -8.11
C VAL A 254 -11.51 -13.18 -9.55
N GLU A 255 -12.11 -14.35 -9.72
CA GLU A 255 -12.38 -14.95 -11.03
C GLU A 255 -13.87 -15.29 -11.16
N ILE A 256 -14.47 -14.94 -12.29
CA ILE A 256 -15.82 -15.38 -12.65
C ILE A 256 -15.73 -16.20 -13.94
N ASP A 257 -16.25 -17.43 -13.89
CA ASP A 257 -16.24 -18.37 -15.01
C ASP A 257 -16.75 -17.71 -16.30
N GLY A 258 -15.90 -17.70 -17.33
CA GLY A 258 -16.21 -17.12 -18.65
C GLY A 258 -16.11 -15.59 -18.74
N LEU A 259 -15.97 -14.88 -17.61
CA LEU A 259 -15.81 -13.43 -17.56
C LEU A 259 -14.35 -12.98 -17.35
N GLY A 260 -13.49 -13.89 -16.90
CA GLY A 260 -12.07 -13.62 -16.65
C GLY A 260 -11.78 -13.37 -15.17
N ALA A 261 -10.59 -12.86 -14.88
CA ALA A 261 -10.13 -12.64 -13.51
C ALA A 261 -9.33 -11.35 -13.34
N ILE A 262 -9.44 -10.78 -12.15
CA ILE A 262 -8.56 -9.74 -11.63
C ILE A 262 -7.65 -10.34 -10.55
N GLU A 263 -6.45 -9.80 -10.38
CA GLU A 263 -5.46 -10.28 -9.43
C GLU A 263 -4.61 -9.11 -8.93
N ASN A 264 -4.80 -8.69 -7.68
CA ASN A 264 -4.17 -7.50 -7.10
C ASN A 264 -3.32 -7.87 -5.88
N THR A 265 -2.08 -7.37 -5.81
CA THR A 265 -1.21 -7.56 -4.65
C THR A 265 -1.39 -6.43 -3.65
N THR A 266 -1.55 -6.77 -2.37
CA THR A 266 -1.60 -5.80 -1.27
C THR A 266 -0.20 -5.26 -1.00
N ARG A 267 -0.02 -3.95 -1.04
CA ARG A 267 1.23 -3.24 -0.68
C ARG A 267 0.97 -2.29 0.47
N ILE A 268 1.46 -2.60 1.65
CA ILE A 268 1.37 -1.70 2.80
C ILE A 268 2.51 -0.68 2.71
N LEU A 269 2.15 0.55 2.37
CA LEU A 269 3.04 1.71 2.42
C LEU A 269 3.29 2.04 3.89
N ARG A 270 4.35 1.48 4.47
CA ARG A 270 4.84 1.88 5.79
C ARG A 270 5.22 3.35 5.71
N ARG A 271 4.82 4.14 6.71
CA ARG A 271 5.22 5.55 6.81
C ARG A 271 6.69 5.68 6.45
N GLN A 272 6.94 6.45 5.40
CA GLN A 272 8.20 7.13 5.26
C GLN A 272 8.38 7.98 6.52
N HIS A 273 9.59 7.96 7.11
CA HIS A 273 9.96 8.77 8.27
C HIS A 273 9.33 10.17 8.20
N ALA A 274 8.89 10.76 9.31
CA ALA A 274 8.31 12.10 9.36
C ALA A 274 9.16 13.14 8.61
N MET A 275 10.49 12.94 8.62
CA MET A 275 11.47 13.71 7.86
C MET A 275 11.23 13.69 6.34
N LEU A 276 10.90 12.53 5.77
CA LEU A 276 10.56 12.37 4.34
C LEU A 276 9.19 12.98 3.98
N THR A 277 8.33 13.26 4.96
CA THR A 277 7.03 13.91 4.78
C THR A 277 7.02 15.38 5.21
N SER A 278 8.17 15.91 5.61
CA SER A 278 8.32 17.29 6.06
C SER A 278 8.33 18.26 4.88
N ALA A 279 8.21 19.56 5.15
CA ALA A 279 8.43 20.60 4.12
C ALA A 279 9.89 20.66 3.61
N PHE A 280 10.85 20.07 4.36
CA PHE A 280 12.28 20.08 4.06
C PHE A 280 12.84 18.65 4.15
N PRO A 281 12.40 17.72 3.28
CA PRO A 281 12.85 16.35 3.37
C PRO A 281 14.35 16.26 3.06
N PRO A 282 15.10 15.38 3.74
CA PRO A 282 16.43 15.01 3.27
C PRO A 282 16.28 14.39 1.87
N SER A 283 17.22 14.70 0.97
CA SER A 283 17.14 14.33 -0.45
C SER A 283 16.73 12.88 -0.69
N GLU A 284 15.93 12.62 -1.73
CA GLU A 284 15.63 11.25 -2.17
C GLU A 284 16.87 10.56 -2.78
N TYR A 285 17.81 11.34 -3.31
CA TYR A 285 19.07 10.84 -3.83
C TYR A 285 20.14 10.92 -2.77
N LEU A 286 20.67 9.74 -2.43
CA LEU A 286 21.56 9.43 -1.29
C LEU A 286 22.71 10.41 -0.99
N TYR A 287 23.10 11.30 -1.92
CA TYR A 287 24.25 12.20 -1.73
C TYR A 287 24.17 13.54 -2.49
N GLU A 288 23.03 13.86 -3.13
CA GLU A 288 22.88 15.11 -3.87
C GLU A 288 21.63 15.85 -3.36
N PRO A 289 21.80 16.84 -2.47
CA PRO A 289 20.68 17.64 -2.00
C PRO A 289 20.05 18.43 -3.14
N GLU A 290 18.71 18.43 -3.19
CA GLU A 290 17.95 19.17 -4.22
C GLU A 290 17.83 20.66 -3.89
N SER A 291 18.04 21.03 -2.62
CA SER A 291 18.07 22.40 -2.11
C SER A 291 18.95 22.53 -0.86
N ASP A 292 19.28 23.76 -0.48
CA ASP A 292 20.06 24.04 0.75
C ASP A 292 19.31 23.54 2.00
N GLU A 293 17.97 23.61 2.02
CA GLU A 293 17.17 23.08 3.12
C GLU A 293 17.25 21.55 3.22
N SER A 294 17.21 20.86 2.08
CA SER A 294 17.39 19.41 2.03
C SER A 294 18.81 18.99 2.44
N ASP A 295 19.83 19.79 2.11
CA ASP A 295 21.21 19.56 2.54
C ASP A 295 21.37 19.73 4.06
N ILE A 296 20.86 20.84 4.61
CA ILE A 296 20.86 21.08 6.06
C ILE A 296 20.07 20.01 6.80
N ALA A 297 18.91 19.59 6.28
CA ALA A 297 18.12 18.50 6.84
C ALA A 297 18.91 17.18 6.85
N MET A 298 19.66 16.89 5.79
CA MET A 298 20.54 15.72 5.70
C MET A 298 21.71 15.79 6.68
N MET A 299 22.39 16.95 6.81
CA MET A 299 23.46 17.15 7.80
C MET A 299 22.97 16.94 9.24
N LEU A 300 21.78 17.44 9.57
CA LEU A 300 21.15 17.22 10.88
C LEU A 300 20.85 15.73 11.13
N CYS A 301 20.40 15.00 10.10
CA CYS A 301 20.19 13.55 10.18
C CYS A 301 21.50 12.78 10.47
N HIS A 302 22.61 13.28 9.94
CA HIS A 302 23.97 12.79 10.20
C HIS A 302 24.59 13.35 11.49
N GLY A 303 23.78 13.92 12.39
CA GLY A 303 24.25 14.34 13.71
C GLY A 303 25.10 15.62 13.73
N TRP A 304 25.18 16.36 12.62
CA TRP A 304 25.92 17.63 12.61
C TRP A 304 25.26 18.65 13.54
N SER A 305 26.08 19.36 14.31
CA SER A 305 25.61 20.45 15.16
C SER A 305 25.30 21.71 14.34
N ALA A 306 24.46 22.59 14.87
CA ALA A 306 24.17 23.88 14.26
C ALA A 306 25.45 24.70 13.98
N ALA A 307 26.48 24.57 14.83
CA ALA A 307 27.76 25.25 14.66
C ALA A 307 28.55 24.69 13.46
N GLU A 308 28.57 23.35 13.29
CA GLU A 308 29.22 22.70 12.15
C GLU A 308 28.52 23.03 10.83
N ILE A 309 27.19 23.04 10.84
CA ILE A 309 26.39 23.43 9.67
C ILE A 309 26.61 24.90 9.33
N THR A 310 26.56 25.80 10.31
CA THR A 310 26.80 27.22 10.06
C THR A 310 28.21 27.44 9.49
N ALA A 311 29.23 26.77 10.04
CA ALA A 311 30.59 26.84 9.54
C ALA A 311 30.76 26.27 8.13
N HIS A 312 29.97 25.25 7.75
CA HIS A 312 29.96 24.70 6.39
C HIS A 312 29.59 25.75 5.35
N TYR A 313 28.65 26.63 5.68
CA TYR A 313 28.12 27.67 4.80
C TYR A 313 28.78 29.05 4.99
N GLU A 314 29.79 29.20 5.87
CA GLU A 314 30.43 30.50 6.16
C GLU A 314 31.08 31.16 4.92
N ASP A 315 31.53 30.36 3.95
CA ASP A 315 32.14 30.83 2.70
C ASP A 315 31.13 30.98 1.54
N GLU A 316 29.84 30.68 1.77
CA GLU A 316 28.78 30.78 0.77
C GLU A 316 27.95 32.06 0.94
N ASP A 317 28.30 33.10 0.16
CA ASP A 317 27.73 34.46 0.26
C ASP A 317 26.18 34.57 0.14
N ASN A 318 25.48 33.49 -0.22
CA ASN A 318 24.03 33.51 -0.51
C ASN A 318 23.18 32.59 0.38
N VAL A 319 23.74 31.86 1.34
CA VAL A 319 22.98 30.94 2.20
C VAL A 319 22.91 31.47 3.63
N ASP A 320 21.71 31.73 4.13
CA ASP A 320 21.46 32.07 5.54
C ASP A 320 21.20 30.79 6.35
N ALA A 321 22.26 30.02 6.60
CA ALA A 321 22.17 28.70 7.22
C ALA A 321 21.50 28.73 8.61
N LEU A 322 21.68 29.81 9.37
CA LEU A 322 21.04 29.97 10.69
C LEU A 322 19.51 30.10 10.55
N SER A 323 19.04 30.91 9.60
CA SER A 323 17.60 31.04 9.36
C SER A 323 16.98 29.73 8.87
N LEU A 324 17.65 29.01 7.96
CA LEU A 324 17.16 27.73 7.45
C LEU A 324 17.13 26.65 8.55
N LEU A 325 18.14 26.62 9.42
CA LEU A 325 18.16 25.74 10.59
C LEU A 325 16.96 25.97 11.51
N ASP A 326 16.60 27.23 11.78
CA ASP A 326 15.44 27.57 12.61
C ASP A 326 14.12 27.11 11.96
N ASP A 327 13.97 27.27 10.64
CA ASP A 327 12.78 26.83 9.91
C ASP A 327 12.65 25.30 9.88
N ILE A 328 13.75 24.58 9.64
CA ILE A 328 13.79 23.11 9.64
C ILE A 328 13.48 22.57 11.03
N ARG A 329 14.07 23.15 12.08
CA ARG A 329 13.78 22.78 13.48
C ARG A 329 12.32 22.97 13.82
N ALA A 330 11.71 24.10 13.43
CA ALA A 330 10.30 24.36 13.66
C ALA A 330 9.40 23.32 12.95
N GLU A 331 9.73 22.97 11.70
CA GLU A 331 8.99 21.97 10.93
C GLU A 331 9.13 20.57 11.54
N TYR A 332 10.33 20.18 11.94
CA TYR A 332 10.58 18.87 12.54
C TYR A 332 9.95 18.76 13.93
N ALA A 333 9.98 19.82 14.74
CA ALA A 333 9.27 19.86 16.02
C ALA A 333 7.75 19.76 15.85
N ARG A 334 7.21 20.28 14.72
CA ARG A 334 5.80 20.12 14.36
C ARG A 334 5.48 18.68 13.95
N CYS A 335 6.37 18.05 13.18
CA CYS A 335 6.17 16.69 12.67
C CYS A 335 6.44 15.60 13.72
N ILE A 336 7.40 15.85 14.61
CA ILE A 336 7.90 14.92 15.64
C ILE A 336 7.67 15.56 17.02
N PRO A 337 6.43 15.53 17.55
CA PRO A 337 6.12 16.16 18.83
C PRO A 337 6.73 15.44 20.04
N SER A 338 7.21 14.21 19.86
CA SER A 338 7.88 13.40 20.87
C SER A 338 8.76 12.34 20.20
N PRO A 339 9.83 11.86 20.87
CA PRO A 339 10.61 10.72 20.39
C PRO A 339 9.74 9.51 20.05
N SER A 340 10.06 8.85 18.95
CA SER A 340 9.50 7.55 18.59
C SER A 340 9.82 6.48 19.63
N GLU A 341 9.01 5.42 19.64
CA GLU A 341 9.23 4.28 20.54
C GLU A 341 10.60 3.62 20.28
N ASP A 342 10.97 3.44 19.02
CA ASP A 342 12.24 2.81 18.66
C ASP A 342 13.45 3.69 19.00
N ALA A 343 13.35 5.01 18.86
CA ALA A 343 14.38 5.92 19.36
C ALA A 343 14.55 5.81 20.89
N THR A 344 13.45 5.68 21.64
CA THR A 344 13.49 5.50 23.10
C THR A 344 14.14 4.18 23.50
N LYS A 345 13.94 3.10 22.73
CA LYS A 345 14.55 1.79 22.98
C LYS A 345 16.08 1.81 22.84
N LEU A 346 16.65 2.73 22.07
CA LEU A 346 18.09 2.78 21.84
C LEU A 346 18.88 3.17 23.10
N GLU A 347 18.34 4.04 23.94
CA GLU A 347 18.97 4.36 25.23
C GLU A 347 19.00 3.13 26.14
N ALA A 348 17.88 2.42 26.26
CA ALA A 348 17.80 1.17 27.01
C ALA A 348 18.75 0.11 26.43
N PHE A 349 18.94 0.08 25.11
CA PHE A 349 19.87 -0.84 24.46
C PHE A 349 21.33 -0.55 24.86
N ARG A 350 21.72 0.73 24.92
CA ARG A 350 23.06 1.14 25.37
C ARG A 350 23.33 0.69 26.80
N ASP A 351 22.34 0.84 27.69
CA ASP A 351 22.43 0.36 29.07
C ASP A 351 22.54 -1.16 29.13
N ALA A 352 21.72 -1.87 28.34
CA ALA A 352 21.75 -3.34 28.27
C ALA A 352 23.11 -3.88 27.78
N LEU A 353 23.78 -3.21 26.83
CA LEU A 353 25.14 -3.54 26.41
C LEU A 353 26.18 -3.22 27.50
N ALA A 354 26.04 -2.08 28.16
CA ALA A 354 26.92 -1.68 29.24
C ALA A 354 26.88 -2.68 30.40
N ASP A 355 25.71 -3.21 30.77
CA ASP A 355 25.56 -4.26 31.78
C ASP A 355 26.25 -5.58 31.40
N ARG A 356 26.43 -5.82 30.11
CA ARG A 356 27.16 -6.96 29.55
C ARG A 356 28.67 -6.72 29.42
N GLY A 357 29.14 -5.52 29.77
CA GLY A 357 30.55 -5.16 29.62
C GLY A 357 30.95 -4.84 28.17
N LEU A 358 29.98 -4.46 27.34
CA LEU A 358 30.17 -4.04 25.95
C LEU A 358 29.97 -2.52 25.83
N SER A 359 30.69 -1.87 24.92
CA SER A 359 30.41 -0.49 24.52
C SER A 359 29.51 -0.45 23.28
N PHE A 360 28.87 0.70 23.06
CA PHE A 360 28.13 0.98 21.83
C PHE A 360 28.57 2.32 21.26
N SER A 361 28.84 2.35 19.95
CA SER A 361 29.04 3.58 19.18
C SER A 361 27.97 3.71 18.08
N PHE A 362 27.55 4.95 17.87
CA PHE A 362 26.65 5.33 16.79
C PHE A 362 27.36 6.45 16.04
N ASP A 363 27.51 6.31 14.72
CA ASP A 363 28.01 7.37 13.84
C ASP A 363 29.52 7.71 13.98
N GLU A 364 30.34 6.71 14.31
CA GLU A 364 31.79 6.85 14.53
C GLU A 364 32.61 6.41 13.29
N GLY A 365 32.11 6.60 12.06
CA GLY A 365 32.90 6.31 10.85
C GLY A 365 32.12 6.18 9.55
N TRP A 366 32.71 6.66 8.45
CA TRP A 366 32.15 6.58 7.09
C TRP A 366 32.10 5.15 6.55
N THR A 367 33.09 4.34 6.92
CA THR A 367 33.20 2.95 6.51
C THR A 367 33.10 2.00 7.70
N LYS A 368 32.77 0.74 7.40
CA LYS A 368 32.74 -0.34 8.42
C LYS A 368 34.08 -0.52 9.13
N ALA A 369 35.20 -0.26 8.45
CA ALA A 369 36.52 -0.41 9.03
C ALA A 369 36.79 0.71 10.04
N GLU A 370 36.50 1.95 9.66
CA GLU A 370 36.66 3.11 10.56
C GLU A 370 35.76 2.99 11.79
N ALA A 371 34.48 2.66 11.61
CA ALA A 371 33.56 2.48 12.73
C ALA A 371 33.97 1.33 13.67
N ALA A 372 34.61 0.29 13.14
CA ALA A 372 35.16 -0.79 13.95
C ALA A 372 36.40 -0.35 14.75
N ASP A 373 37.31 0.41 14.13
CA ASP A 373 38.50 0.94 14.79
C ASP A 373 38.10 1.93 15.91
N GLU A 374 37.17 2.85 15.64
CA GLU A 374 36.68 3.81 16.64
C GLU A 374 35.91 3.11 17.77
N GLY A 375 35.06 2.14 17.42
CA GLY A 375 34.37 1.29 18.40
C GLY A 375 35.35 0.55 19.32
N ALA A 376 36.47 0.05 18.78
CA ALA A 376 37.52 -0.61 19.54
C ALA A 376 38.27 0.36 20.48
N ASP A 377 38.60 1.56 20.00
CA ASP A 377 39.26 2.60 20.79
C ASP A 377 38.36 3.08 21.94
N ARG A 378 37.06 3.24 21.68
CA ARG A 378 36.07 3.57 22.70
C ARG A 378 35.94 2.47 23.74
N ALA A 379 35.78 1.22 23.31
CA ALA A 379 35.70 0.07 24.20
C ALA A 379 36.93 -0.03 25.11
N THR A 380 38.13 0.25 24.56
CA THR A 380 39.39 0.26 25.31
C THR A 380 39.40 1.38 26.36
N ARG A 381 39.00 2.60 26.00
CA ARG A 381 38.91 3.74 26.93
C ARG A 381 37.92 3.47 28.07
N GLU A 382 36.81 2.81 27.76
CA GLU A 382 35.76 2.48 28.72
C GLU A 382 36.04 1.20 29.52
N GLY A 383 37.16 0.49 29.25
CA GLY A 383 37.51 -0.76 29.93
C GLY A 383 36.52 -1.90 29.67
N ARG A 384 35.94 -1.94 28.46
CA ARG A 384 35.00 -2.96 28.00
C ARG A 384 35.74 -4.12 27.32
N ARG A 385 35.10 -5.28 27.19
CA ARG A 385 35.68 -6.49 26.57
C ARG A 385 35.33 -6.66 25.08
N GLY A 386 34.47 -5.79 24.57
CA GLY A 386 33.95 -5.84 23.20
C GLY A 386 33.04 -4.66 22.95
N TYR A 387 32.55 -4.56 21.71
CA TYR A 387 31.76 -3.43 21.26
C TYR A 387 30.73 -3.83 20.20
N ALA A 388 29.72 -2.98 20.04
CA ALA A 388 28.82 -2.96 18.91
C ALA A 388 28.78 -1.55 18.31
N TYR A 389 28.50 -1.45 17.00
CA TYR A 389 28.47 -0.16 16.31
C TYR A 389 27.43 -0.10 15.18
N CYS A 390 26.97 1.11 14.89
CA CYS A 390 26.25 1.48 13.66
C CYS A 390 27.03 2.56 12.91
N THR A 391 27.08 2.47 11.57
CA THR A 391 27.74 3.46 10.70
C THR A 391 26.73 4.52 10.22
N THR A 392 27.22 5.65 9.73
CA THR A 392 26.39 6.72 9.13
C THR A 392 25.52 6.20 7.98
N GLN A 393 26.04 5.28 7.16
CA GLN A 393 25.27 4.61 6.09
C GLN A 393 24.08 3.80 6.62
N ASP A 394 24.18 3.31 7.86
CA ASP A 394 23.07 2.58 8.50
C ASP A 394 21.99 3.53 9.02
N VAL A 395 22.35 4.79 9.32
CA VAL A 395 21.40 5.86 9.65
C VAL A 395 20.61 6.25 8.40
N ASP A 396 21.25 6.35 7.25
CA ASP A 396 20.55 6.60 5.97
C ASP A 396 19.60 5.46 5.63
N GLY A 397 20.08 4.22 5.79
CA GLY A 397 19.25 3.03 5.69
C GLY A 397 18.06 3.07 6.65
N LEU A 398 18.22 3.66 7.83
CA LEU A 398 17.13 3.85 8.78
C LEU A 398 16.10 4.84 8.25
N ILE A 399 16.53 6.01 7.79
CA ILE A 399 15.63 7.08 7.29
C ILE A 399 14.85 6.61 6.06
N HIS A 400 15.53 5.97 5.10
CA HIS A 400 14.92 5.60 3.82
C HIS A 400 14.25 4.22 3.84
N THR A 401 14.79 3.27 4.61
CA THR A 401 14.33 1.86 4.58
C THR A 401 13.83 1.35 5.94
N GLY A 402 13.89 2.15 7.00
CA GLY A 402 13.51 1.75 8.35
C GLY A 402 14.37 0.61 8.89
N LYS A 403 15.64 0.52 8.50
CA LYS A 403 16.50 -0.63 8.82
C LYS A 403 17.84 -0.22 9.43
N LEU A 404 18.14 -0.78 10.61
CA LEU A 404 19.44 -0.66 11.28
C LEU A 404 20.27 -1.93 11.09
N TYR A 405 21.58 -1.72 10.93
CA TYR A 405 22.57 -2.79 10.91
C TYR A 405 23.58 -2.58 12.02
N PHE A 406 23.93 -3.66 12.73
CA PHE A 406 24.92 -3.63 13.80
C PHE A 406 26.14 -4.45 13.42
N GLY A 407 27.32 -3.83 13.53
CA GLY A 407 28.60 -4.54 13.60
C GLY A 407 28.98 -4.79 15.06
N PHE A 408 29.86 -5.76 15.29
CA PHE A 408 30.30 -6.14 16.64
C PHE A 408 31.66 -6.83 16.60
N ALA A 409 32.42 -6.75 17.68
CA ALA A 409 33.63 -7.56 17.87
C ALA A 409 34.05 -7.65 19.34
N SER A 410 34.84 -8.68 19.67
CA SER A 410 35.59 -8.81 20.91
C SER A 410 36.89 -8.01 20.84
N LEU A 411 37.23 -7.30 21.92
CA LEU A 411 38.56 -6.68 22.07
C LEU A 411 39.63 -7.68 22.47
N ASP A 412 39.27 -8.68 23.28
CA ASP A 412 40.22 -9.64 23.83
C ASP A 412 40.70 -10.64 22.77
N ALA A 413 39.83 -11.00 21.82
CA ALA A 413 40.13 -11.95 20.76
C ALA A 413 39.38 -11.62 19.45
N PRO A 414 39.68 -10.49 18.80
CA PRO A 414 39.00 -10.07 17.57
C PRO A 414 39.22 -11.06 16.43
N ASN A 415 38.23 -11.18 15.54
CA ASN A 415 38.21 -12.10 14.39
C ASN A 415 38.23 -13.59 14.77
N THR A 416 37.78 -13.92 15.97
CA THR A 416 37.66 -15.30 16.47
C THR A 416 36.21 -15.63 16.83
N ASP A 417 35.96 -16.85 17.30
CA ASP A 417 34.63 -17.26 17.76
C ASP A 417 34.17 -16.48 19.01
N ALA A 418 35.07 -15.70 19.64
CA ALA A 418 34.70 -14.73 20.67
C ALA A 418 33.80 -13.60 20.12
N ASP A 419 33.92 -13.26 18.83
CA ASP A 419 33.03 -12.28 18.19
C ASP A 419 31.61 -12.84 18.09
N ASP A 420 31.44 -14.13 17.82
CA ASP A 420 30.12 -14.76 17.77
C ASP A 420 29.42 -14.68 19.14
N ALA A 421 30.18 -14.85 20.23
CA ALA A 421 29.65 -14.66 21.58
C ALA A 421 29.21 -13.22 21.82
N VAL A 422 30.01 -12.22 21.42
CA VAL A 422 29.62 -10.81 21.50
C VAL A 422 28.37 -10.54 20.64
N GLY A 423 28.31 -11.05 19.42
CA GLY A 423 27.15 -10.92 18.54
C GLY A 423 25.87 -11.49 19.14
N GLN A 424 25.95 -12.66 19.78
CA GLN A 424 24.80 -13.24 20.48
C GLN A 424 24.33 -12.35 21.64
N GLU A 425 25.27 -11.79 22.41
CA GLU A 425 24.94 -10.88 23.50
C GLU A 425 24.31 -9.56 23.02
N VAL A 426 24.71 -9.07 21.84
CA VAL A 426 24.08 -7.92 21.18
C VAL A 426 22.65 -8.26 20.76
N VAL A 427 22.43 -9.44 20.15
CA VAL A 427 21.08 -9.94 19.82
C VAL A 427 20.19 -10.03 21.06
N ASP A 428 20.73 -10.56 22.15
CA ASP A 428 19.97 -10.70 23.39
C ASP A 428 19.65 -9.34 24.01
N ALA A 429 20.60 -8.40 24.00
CA ALA A 429 20.37 -7.02 24.46
C ALA A 429 19.31 -6.29 23.61
N LEU A 430 19.31 -6.48 22.29
CA LEU A 430 18.28 -5.94 21.40
C LEU A 430 16.89 -6.51 21.73
N ARG A 431 16.80 -7.82 21.98
CA ARG A 431 15.53 -8.48 22.35
C ARG A 431 15.02 -8.03 23.71
N ASP A 432 15.90 -7.85 24.68
CA ASP A 432 15.54 -7.40 26.03
C ASP A 432 14.82 -6.04 26.02
N VAL A 433 15.18 -5.16 25.08
CA VAL A 433 14.58 -3.84 24.92
C VAL A 433 13.45 -3.79 23.88
N GLY A 434 13.06 -4.94 23.34
CA GLY A 434 11.89 -5.07 22.46
C GLY A 434 12.16 -4.85 20.97
N PHE A 435 13.40 -4.91 20.49
CA PHE A 435 13.69 -5.03 19.06
C PHE A 435 13.52 -6.47 18.56
N ALA A 436 13.36 -6.62 17.25
CA ALA A 436 13.30 -7.91 16.55
C ALA A 436 14.55 -8.12 15.67
N PRO A 437 15.71 -8.48 16.26
CA PRO A 437 16.93 -8.69 15.52
C PRO A 437 16.93 -9.99 14.71
N GLU A 438 17.42 -9.89 13.49
CA GLU A 438 17.77 -11.00 12.61
C GLU A 438 19.30 -11.12 12.51
N TRP A 439 19.83 -12.31 12.71
CA TRP A 439 21.26 -12.59 12.60
C TRP A 439 21.51 -14.06 12.29
N GLU A 440 22.48 -14.34 11.41
CA GLU A 440 22.83 -15.71 10.98
C GLU A 440 23.71 -16.47 11.98
N GLY A 441 24.08 -15.84 13.10
CA GLY A 441 24.85 -16.49 14.16
C GLY A 441 26.35 -16.57 13.89
N THR A 442 26.89 -15.75 12.97
CA THR A 442 28.32 -15.75 12.63
C THR A 442 28.88 -14.33 12.58
N ARG A 443 30.15 -14.17 12.94
CA ARG A 443 30.90 -12.89 12.92
C ARG A 443 31.02 -12.25 11.54
N ALA A 444 30.80 -13.02 10.48
CA ALA A 444 30.78 -12.51 9.12
C ALA A 444 29.46 -11.80 8.78
N ALA A 445 28.38 -12.08 9.52
CA ALA A 445 27.06 -11.50 9.31
C ALA A 445 26.80 -10.34 10.27
N ARG A 446 26.18 -9.27 9.77
CA ARG A 446 25.66 -8.17 10.60
C ARG A 446 24.35 -8.60 11.24
N ILE A 447 24.05 -8.03 12.40
CA ILE A 447 22.72 -8.13 13.00
C ILE A 447 21.86 -7.03 12.37
N THR A 448 20.60 -7.33 12.03
CA THR A 448 19.69 -6.34 11.44
C THR A 448 18.37 -6.24 12.18
N CYS A 449 17.87 -5.02 12.32
CA CYS A 449 16.52 -4.74 12.79
C CYS A 449 15.80 -3.94 11.70
N SER A 450 14.60 -4.37 11.28
CA SER A 450 13.86 -3.76 10.16
C SER A 450 12.48 -3.26 10.59
N GLY A 451 11.89 -2.35 9.81
CA GLY A 451 10.57 -1.78 10.09
C GLY A 451 10.58 -0.79 11.26
N LEU A 452 11.72 -0.15 11.47
CA LEU A 452 11.96 0.79 12.55
C LEU A 452 11.50 2.19 12.15
N VAL A 453 11.09 2.98 13.14
CA VAL A 453 10.87 4.42 13.00
C VAL A 453 11.71 5.12 14.05
N PHE A 454 12.81 5.74 13.64
CA PHE A 454 13.68 6.51 14.53
C PHE A 454 13.49 8.01 14.30
N GLU A 455 12.59 8.57 15.09
CA GLU A 455 12.32 9.99 15.11
C GLU A 455 12.67 10.55 16.49
N LEU A 456 13.50 11.59 16.50
CA LEU A 456 13.82 12.41 17.66
C LEU A 456 13.33 13.82 17.36
N ALA A 457 12.73 14.49 18.34
CA ALA A 457 12.46 15.90 18.21
C ALA A 457 13.82 16.62 18.13
N LEU A 458 14.07 17.39 17.07
CA LEU A 458 15.25 18.25 17.00
C LEU A 458 15.17 19.24 18.16
N SER A 459 16.06 19.07 19.16
CA SER A 459 16.25 20.03 20.24
C SER A 459 17.30 21.08 19.85
N ASP A 460 17.41 22.14 20.66
CA ASP A 460 18.33 23.27 20.45
C ASP A 460 19.79 22.88 20.18
#